data_AF-A0A2J6TWR2-F1
#
_entry.id   AF-A0A2J6TWR2-F1
#
_cell.length_a   1.000
_cell.length_b   1.000
_cell.length_c   1.000
_cell.angle_alpha   90.00
_cell.angle_beta   90.00
_cell.angle_gamma   90.00
#
_symmetry.space_group_name_H-M   'P 1'
#
loop_
_entity.id
_entity.type
_entity.pdbx_description
1 polymer ?
#
loop_
_entity_poly.entity_id
_entity_poly.type
_entity_poly.pdbx_seq_one_letter_code
_entity_poly.pdbx_strand_id
1 'polypeptide(L)'
;MSKPLQPATAASTPKTAIRVGDVRYDINVSKIPYLSSFVDFQANAQPQSTDFIHEPIPLFDIALKGIESGYRQCFRSLPADLSQHHILCDTYHFLHVDILCGQSIGEIISDLKSGAGDYDREERREIKGDRSKARDTAFKLLYLILLGDFTDEAKDSTKIFNAVLYLVSHAATFKWRTRSVVRAAYEERFVVSTKQKAALDKWEKKDPAKLAVEDAGDVTTEEEEPYYFDSDYSI
;
A
#
# COMPACT_ATOMS: atom_id res chain seq x y z
N MET A 1 40.59 -18.68 -27.23
CA MET A 1 39.71 -17.50 -27.43
C MET A 1 38.32 -17.90 -26.96
N SER A 2 38.00 -17.60 -25.69
CA SER A 2 36.70 -17.93 -25.10
C SER A 2 35.71 -16.81 -25.39
N LYS A 3 34.60 -17.16 -26.04
CA LYS A 3 33.48 -16.23 -26.30
C LYS A 3 32.88 -15.80 -24.96
N PRO A 4 32.70 -14.50 -24.68
CA PRO A 4 31.97 -14.08 -23.49
C PRO A 4 30.48 -14.40 -23.67
N LEU A 5 29.90 -15.00 -22.63
CA LEU A 5 28.47 -15.29 -22.52
C LEU A 5 27.72 -13.95 -22.41
N GLN A 6 26.84 -13.66 -23.36
CA GLN A 6 25.93 -12.52 -23.25
C GLN A 6 24.96 -12.77 -22.07
N PRO A 7 24.71 -11.76 -21.22
CA PRO A 7 23.70 -11.88 -20.17
C PRO A 7 22.32 -12.03 -20.81
N ALA A 8 21.56 -13.01 -20.34
CA ALA A 8 20.19 -13.23 -20.75
C ALA A 8 19.37 -11.95 -20.50
N THR A 9 18.90 -11.33 -21.57
CA THR A 9 17.91 -10.25 -21.50
C THR A 9 16.68 -10.81 -20.80
N ALA A 10 16.34 -10.25 -19.63
CA ALA A 10 15.10 -10.56 -18.94
C ALA A 10 13.94 -10.34 -19.92
N ALA A 11 13.19 -11.40 -20.23
CA ALA A 11 12.04 -11.30 -21.11
C ALA A 11 11.04 -10.31 -20.50
N SER A 12 10.79 -9.20 -21.18
CA SER A 12 9.79 -8.22 -20.75
C SER A 12 8.43 -8.91 -20.70
N THR A 13 7.75 -8.82 -19.56
CA THR A 13 6.41 -9.38 -19.43
C THR A 13 5.49 -8.74 -20.48
N PRO A 14 4.73 -9.52 -21.25
CA PRO A 14 3.89 -8.98 -22.32
C PRO A 14 2.89 -7.99 -21.74
N LYS A 15 2.79 -6.83 -22.38
CA LYS A 15 1.81 -5.80 -22.05
C LYS A 15 0.73 -5.75 -23.13
N THR A 16 -0.46 -5.38 -22.72
CA THR A 16 -1.65 -5.27 -23.57
C THR A 16 -2.10 -3.81 -23.59
N ALA A 17 -2.27 -3.29 -24.81
CA ALA A 17 -2.86 -1.98 -25.01
C ALA A 17 -4.37 -2.04 -24.75
N ILE A 18 -4.86 -1.27 -23.78
CA ILE A 18 -6.28 -1.18 -23.43
C ILE A 18 -6.65 0.29 -23.24
N ARG A 19 -7.87 0.65 -23.63
CA ARG A 19 -8.46 1.96 -23.32
C ARG A 19 -9.48 1.79 -22.19
N VAL A 20 -9.31 2.53 -21.10
CA VAL A 20 -10.26 2.58 -19.98
C VAL A 20 -10.80 4.00 -19.91
N GLY A 21 -12.09 4.16 -20.24
CA GLY A 21 -12.66 5.48 -20.54
C GLY A 21 -11.96 6.14 -21.72
N ASP A 22 -11.40 7.33 -21.50
CA ASP A 22 -10.70 8.11 -22.54
C ASP A 22 -9.17 7.91 -22.53
N VAL A 23 -8.63 7.15 -21.57
CA VAL A 23 -7.19 7.00 -21.37
C VAL A 23 -6.69 5.66 -21.90
N ARG A 24 -5.59 5.69 -22.66
CA ARG A 24 -4.90 4.49 -23.16
C ARG A 24 -3.81 4.07 -22.18
N TYR A 25 -3.78 2.78 -21.89
CA TYR A 25 -2.79 2.15 -21.03
C TYR A 25 -2.12 0.99 -21.74
N ASP A 26 -0.88 0.70 -21.35
CA ASP A 26 -0.13 -0.48 -21.77
C ASP A 26 0.27 -1.27 -20.52
N ILE A 27 -0.54 -2.29 -20.19
CA ILE A 27 -0.55 -2.94 -18.87
C ILE A 27 -0.31 -4.43 -18.99
N ASN A 28 0.31 -5.00 -17.96
CA ASN A 28 0.34 -6.45 -17.79
C ASN A 28 -0.98 -6.92 -17.18
N VAL A 29 -1.95 -7.31 -18.03
CA VAL A 29 -3.29 -7.74 -17.60
C VAL A 29 -3.29 -8.99 -16.72
N SER A 30 -2.22 -9.80 -16.74
CA SER A 30 -2.12 -10.99 -15.86
C SER A 30 -2.11 -10.64 -14.37
N LYS A 31 -1.76 -9.40 -14.00
CA LYS A 31 -1.83 -8.90 -12.63
C LYS A 31 -3.23 -8.41 -12.22
N ILE A 32 -4.17 -8.33 -13.16
CA ILE A 32 -5.52 -7.77 -12.97
C ILE A 32 -6.53 -8.78 -13.54
N PRO A 33 -7.00 -9.75 -12.72
CA PRO A 33 -7.79 -10.89 -13.21
C PRO A 33 -9.05 -10.50 -13.98
N TYR A 34 -9.74 -9.43 -13.56
CA TYR A 34 -10.88 -8.89 -14.29
C TYR A 34 -10.51 -8.48 -15.73
N LEU A 35 -9.44 -7.69 -15.88
CA LEU A 35 -9.01 -7.20 -17.19
C LEU A 35 -8.42 -8.31 -18.07
N SER A 36 -7.75 -9.31 -17.47
CA SER A 36 -7.34 -10.51 -18.21
C SER A 36 -8.55 -11.20 -18.82
N SER A 37 -9.59 -11.45 -18.01
CA SER A 37 -10.82 -12.11 -18.46
C SER A 37 -11.56 -11.29 -19.52
N PHE A 38 -11.58 -9.97 -19.35
CA PHE A 38 -12.19 -9.03 -20.29
C PHE A 38 -11.47 -9.05 -21.66
N VAL A 39 -10.14 -8.99 -21.67
CA VAL A 39 -9.33 -9.07 -22.89
C VAL A 39 -9.54 -10.41 -23.59
N ASP A 40 -9.50 -11.51 -22.85
CA ASP A 40 -9.71 -12.85 -23.40
C ASP A 40 -11.11 -12.97 -24.03
N PHE A 41 -12.14 -12.44 -23.37
CA PHE A 41 -13.50 -12.44 -23.90
C PHE A 41 -13.60 -11.61 -25.19
N GLN A 42 -13.08 -10.39 -25.21
CA GLN A 42 -13.13 -9.52 -26.40
C GLN A 42 -12.32 -10.10 -27.56
N ALA A 43 -11.13 -10.64 -27.31
CA ALA A 43 -10.29 -11.25 -28.34
C ALA A 43 -10.99 -12.45 -29.01
N ASN A 44 -11.73 -13.24 -28.24
CA ASN A 44 -12.52 -14.36 -28.77
C ASN A 44 -13.78 -13.90 -29.52
N ALA A 45 -14.43 -12.84 -29.07
CA ALA A 45 -15.64 -12.30 -29.71
C ALA A 45 -15.33 -11.55 -31.01
N GLN A 46 -14.18 -10.88 -31.09
CA GLN A 46 -13.75 -10.09 -32.24
C GLN A 46 -12.26 -10.31 -32.55
N PRO A 47 -11.89 -11.44 -33.17
CA PRO A 47 -10.48 -11.82 -33.38
C PRO A 47 -9.64 -10.85 -34.23
N GLN A 48 -10.30 -9.99 -35.00
CA GLN A 48 -9.66 -8.98 -35.86
C GLN A 48 -9.54 -7.61 -35.17
N SER A 49 -10.20 -7.41 -34.03
CA SER A 49 -10.11 -6.17 -33.27
C SER A 49 -8.86 -6.20 -32.40
N THR A 50 -8.02 -5.18 -32.54
CA THR A 50 -6.86 -4.95 -31.67
C THR A 50 -7.16 -3.94 -30.57
N ASP A 51 -8.36 -3.34 -30.58
CA ASP A 51 -8.74 -2.25 -29.69
C ASP A 51 -9.61 -2.79 -28.56
N PHE A 52 -8.99 -3.02 -27.40
CA PHE A 52 -9.69 -3.35 -26.16
C PHE A 52 -10.19 -2.07 -25.49
N ILE A 53 -11.52 -1.89 -25.44
CA ILE A 53 -12.14 -0.67 -24.92
C ILE A 53 -13.08 -1.02 -23.78
N HIS A 54 -12.77 -0.50 -22.59
CA HIS A 54 -13.55 -0.64 -21.37
C HIS A 54 -14.08 0.73 -20.93
N GLU A 55 -15.25 0.74 -20.29
CA GLU A 55 -15.81 1.94 -19.66
C GLU A 55 -14.88 2.52 -18.57
N PRO A 56 -15.04 3.78 -18.15
CA PRO A 56 -14.24 4.36 -17.08
C PRO A 56 -14.31 3.52 -15.78
N ILE A 57 -13.15 3.29 -15.16
CA ILE A 57 -13.03 2.65 -13.85
C ILE A 57 -12.53 3.72 -12.86
N PRO A 58 -13.23 3.97 -11.73
CA PRO A 58 -12.82 4.97 -10.75
C PRO A 58 -11.39 4.72 -10.21
N LEU A 59 -10.58 5.78 -10.15
CA LEU A 59 -9.21 5.75 -9.60
C LEU A 59 -8.30 4.66 -10.20
N PHE A 60 -8.57 4.23 -11.44
CA PHE A 60 -7.86 3.13 -12.08
C PHE A 60 -6.35 3.39 -12.24
N ASP A 61 -5.97 4.61 -12.57
CA ASP A 61 -4.58 5.05 -12.69
C ASP A 61 -3.82 4.88 -11.37
N ILE A 62 -4.45 5.24 -10.25
CA ILE A 62 -3.89 5.08 -8.90
C ILE A 62 -3.80 3.59 -8.54
N ALA A 63 -4.85 2.83 -8.85
CA ALA A 63 -4.89 1.39 -8.61
C ALA A 63 -3.74 0.67 -9.35
N LEU A 64 -3.57 1.00 -10.63
CA LEU A 64 -2.51 0.49 -11.49
C LEU A 64 -1.13 0.85 -10.94
N LYS A 65 -0.92 2.11 -10.53
CA LYS A 65 0.34 2.56 -9.92
C LYS A 65 0.70 1.75 -8.66
N GLY A 66 -0.29 1.40 -7.84
CA GLY A 66 -0.08 0.52 -6.68
C GLY A 66 0.37 -0.89 -7.07
N ILE A 67 -0.21 -1.47 -8.12
CA ILE A 67 0.15 -2.80 -8.63
C ILE A 67 1.55 -2.84 -9.25
N GLU A 68 1.95 -1.76 -9.93
CA GLU A 68 3.21 -1.69 -10.65
C GLU A 68 4.38 -1.24 -9.78
N SER A 69 4.13 -0.33 -8.83
CA SER A 69 5.19 0.37 -8.06
C SER A 69 5.08 0.21 -6.54
N GLY A 70 4.12 -0.57 -6.04
CA GLY A 70 3.88 -0.83 -4.63
C GLY A 70 2.75 0.01 -4.03
N TYR A 71 1.96 -0.58 -3.14
CA TYR A 71 0.74 0.01 -2.60
C TYR A 71 0.95 1.25 -1.72
N ARG A 72 2.18 1.52 -1.25
CA ARG A 72 2.49 2.81 -0.61
C ARG A 72 2.18 4.01 -1.52
N GLN A 73 2.25 3.81 -2.84
CA GLN A 73 1.94 4.85 -3.83
C GLN A 73 0.48 5.28 -3.80
N CYS A 74 -0.44 4.43 -3.33
CA CYS A 74 -1.85 4.76 -3.18
C CYS A 74 -2.04 5.94 -2.21
N PHE A 75 -1.40 5.87 -1.04
CA PHE A 75 -1.40 6.97 -0.07
C PHE A 75 -0.72 8.22 -0.64
N ARG A 76 0.37 8.09 -1.40
CA ARG A 76 1.06 9.25 -1.98
C ARG A 76 0.22 9.97 -3.05
N SER A 77 -0.60 9.22 -3.77
CA SER A 77 -1.36 9.72 -4.92
C SER A 77 -2.76 10.25 -4.54
N LEU A 78 -3.31 9.83 -3.41
CA LEU A 78 -4.58 10.32 -2.87
C LEU A 78 -4.36 11.31 -1.72
N PRO A 79 -5.28 12.25 -1.45
CA PRO A 79 -5.25 13.05 -0.22
C PRO A 79 -5.58 12.20 1.01
N ALA A 80 -5.41 12.75 2.21
CA ALA A 80 -5.82 12.12 3.49
C ALA A 80 -7.35 12.06 3.68
N ASP A 81 -8.09 11.61 2.66
CA ASP A 81 -9.55 11.50 2.63
C ASP A 81 -9.95 10.03 2.57
N LEU A 82 -10.63 9.56 3.61
CA LEU A 82 -11.05 8.16 3.73
C LEU A 82 -12.03 7.76 2.61
N SER A 83 -12.87 8.68 2.12
CA SER A 83 -13.85 8.37 1.06
C SER A 83 -13.18 7.98 -0.25
N GLN A 84 -12.08 8.65 -0.62
CA GLN A 84 -11.28 8.29 -1.79
C GLN A 84 -10.62 6.92 -1.64
N HIS A 85 -10.26 6.55 -0.41
CA HIS A 85 -9.64 5.25 -0.14
C HIS A 85 -10.66 4.11 -0.14
N HIS A 86 -11.92 4.36 0.25
CA HIS A 86 -13.03 3.44 0.01
C HIS A 86 -13.19 3.14 -1.47
N ILE A 87 -13.32 4.18 -2.30
CA ILE A 87 -13.43 4.05 -3.77
C ILE A 87 -12.25 3.24 -4.32
N LEU A 88 -11.02 3.52 -3.86
CA LEU A 88 -9.85 2.77 -4.33
C LEU A 88 -9.89 1.29 -3.91
N CYS A 89 -10.32 0.97 -2.69
CA CYS A 89 -10.47 -0.41 -2.24
C CYS A 89 -11.56 -1.14 -3.04
N ASP A 90 -12.69 -0.49 -3.29
CA ASP A 90 -13.76 -1.03 -4.14
C ASP A 90 -13.28 -1.25 -5.58
N THR A 91 -12.45 -0.35 -6.11
CA THR A 91 -11.81 -0.55 -7.42
C THR A 91 -10.92 -1.79 -7.43
N TYR A 92 -10.08 -1.99 -6.42
CA TYR A 92 -9.27 -3.22 -6.33
C TYR A 92 -10.12 -4.48 -6.21
N HIS A 93 -11.21 -4.42 -5.45
CA HIS A 93 -12.17 -5.51 -5.31
C HIS A 93 -12.84 -5.84 -6.65
N PHE A 94 -13.34 -4.84 -7.37
CA PHE A 94 -13.93 -4.96 -8.71
C PHE A 94 -12.94 -5.57 -9.72
N LEU A 95 -11.68 -5.11 -9.67
CA LEU A 95 -10.61 -5.61 -10.53
C LEU A 95 -10.16 -7.05 -10.18
N HIS A 96 -10.70 -7.63 -9.10
CA HIS A 96 -10.33 -8.93 -8.53
C HIS A 96 -8.83 -9.03 -8.20
N VAL A 97 -8.22 -7.93 -7.74
CA VAL A 97 -6.82 -7.91 -7.33
C VAL A 97 -6.70 -8.42 -5.89
N ASP A 98 -5.91 -9.48 -5.67
CA ASP A 98 -5.62 -9.97 -4.31
C ASP A 98 -4.58 -9.08 -3.62
N ILE A 99 -5.08 -8.02 -2.98
CA ILE A 99 -4.27 -7.07 -2.20
C ILE A 99 -3.59 -7.75 -1.01
N LEU A 100 -4.28 -8.69 -0.36
CA LEU A 100 -3.77 -9.37 0.82
C LEU A 100 -2.74 -10.45 0.44
N CYS A 101 -2.74 -10.92 -0.80
CA CYS A 101 -1.89 -12.02 -1.28
C CYS A 101 -2.05 -13.28 -0.41
N GLY A 102 -3.28 -13.55 0.04
CA GLY A 102 -3.59 -14.64 0.98
C GLY A 102 -3.03 -14.49 2.40
N GLN A 103 -2.43 -13.33 2.76
CA GLN A 103 -1.83 -13.15 4.09
C GLN A 103 -2.88 -13.10 5.20
N SER A 104 -2.56 -13.76 6.30
CA SER A 104 -3.29 -13.68 7.56
C SER A 104 -3.06 -12.34 8.27
N ILE A 105 -3.95 -11.99 9.21
CA ILE A 105 -3.79 -10.80 10.07
C ILE A 105 -2.43 -10.81 10.79
N GLY A 106 -1.97 -12.00 11.23
CA GLY A 106 -0.69 -12.13 11.92
C GLY A 106 0.50 -11.79 11.02
N GLU A 107 0.49 -12.25 9.78
CA GLU A 107 1.52 -11.95 8.78
C GLU A 107 1.52 -10.47 8.40
N ILE A 108 0.34 -9.87 8.19
CA ILE A 108 0.22 -8.42 7.93
C ILE A 108 0.81 -7.62 9.09
N ILE A 109 0.53 -8.00 10.33
CA ILE A 109 1.09 -7.30 11.51
C ILE A 109 2.61 -7.48 11.59
N SER A 110 3.13 -8.66 11.27
CA SER A 110 4.57 -8.94 11.23
C SER A 110 5.27 -8.08 10.19
N ASP A 111 4.72 -8.04 8.97
CA ASP A 111 5.26 -7.26 7.85
C ASP A 111 5.14 -5.75 8.08
N LEU A 112 4.09 -5.29 8.77
CA LEU A 112 3.96 -3.89 9.18
C LEU A 112 5.11 -3.48 10.13
N LYS A 113 5.60 -4.42 10.95
CA LYS A 113 6.69 -4.19 11.90
C LYS A 113 8.08 -4.35 11.30
N SER A 114 8.22 -4.91 10.09
CA SER A 114 9.53 -5.13 9.45
C SER A 114 10.28 -3.84 9.11
N GLY A 115 9.64 -2.68 9.19
CA GLY A 115 10.26 -1.38 8.95
C GLY A 115 11.20 -0.91 10.07
N ALA A 116 11.10 -1.50 11.27
CA ALA A 116 12.07 -1.28 12.33
C ALA A 116 13.32 -2.11 12.05
N GLY A 117 14.50 -1.51 12.20
CA GLY A 117 15.75 -2.28 12.19
C GLY A 117 15.82 -3.18 13.40
N ASP A 118 16.49 -4.32 13.24
CA ASP A 118 16.77 -5.25 14.33
C ASP A 118 18.28 -5.37 14.54
N TYR A 119 18.70 -5.74 15.74
CA TYR A 119 20.11 -6.01 16.03
C TYR A 119 20.32 -7.52 16.17
N ASP A 120 21.01 -8.09 15.20
CA ASP A 120 21.42 -9.49 15.26
C ASP A 120 22.54 -9.63 16.29
N ARG A 121 22.22 -10.24 17.43
CA ARG A 121 23.17 -10.42 18.53
C ARG A 121 24.22 -11.50 18.24
N GLU A 122 23.89 -12.48 17.40
CA GLU A 122 24.78 -13.60 17.06
C GLU A 122 25.81 -13.13 16.02
N GLU A 123 25.34 -12.43 14.99
CA GLU A 123 26.20 -11.90 13.92
C GLU A 123 26.75 -10.50 14.23
N ARG A 124 26.35 -9.89 15.36
CA ARG A 124 26.75 -8.55 15.82
C ARG A 124 26.58 -7.48 14.74
N ARG A 125 25.44 -7.49 14.05
CA ARG A 125 25.14 -6.52 12.98
C ARG A 125 23.73 -5.95 13.09
N GLU A 126 23.58 -4.72 12.61
CA GLU A 126 22.26 -4.12 12.41
C GLU A 126 21.63 -4.69 11.13
N ILE A 127 20.45 -5.28 11.28
CA ILE A 127 19.56 -5.63 10.19
C ILE A 127 18.74 -4.38 9.87
N LYS A 128 19.03 -3.77 8.72
CA LYS A 128 18.25 -2.62 8.23
C LYS A 128 16.80 -3.06 7.99
N GLY A 129 15.86 -2.39 8.64
CA GLY A 129 14.43 -2.64 8.45
C GLY A 129 13.97 -2.34 7.02
N ASP A 130 13.00 -3.11 6.54
CA ASP A 130 12.38 -2.94 5.23
C ASP A 130 11.18 -1.98 5.33
N ARG A 131 11.47 -0.68 5.20
CA ARG A 131 10.46 0.38 5.23
C ARG A 131 9.51 0.31 4.03
N SER A 132 9.98 -0.11 2.86
CA SER A 132 9.15 -0.20 1.65
C SER A 132 8.08 -1.26 1.82
N LYS A 133 8.46 -2.45 2.31
CA LYS A 133 7.52 -3.52 2.64
C LYS A 133 6.54 -3.11 3.74
N ALA A 134 7.03 -2.48 4.82
CA ALA A 134 6.14 -2.02 5.89
C ALA A 134 5.11 -0.99 5.38
N ARG A 135 5.54 -0.04 4.54
CA ARG A 135 4.67 0.99 3.93
C ARG A 135 3.65 0.40 2.96
N ASP A 136 4.04 -0.57 2.14
CA ASP A 136 3.09 -1.29 1.27
C ASP A 136 2.08 -2.09 2.12
N THR A 137 2.56 -2.71 3.20
CA THR A 137 1.73 -3.48 4.14
C THR A 137 0.72 -2.59 4.88
N ALA A 138 1.02 -1.32 5.11
CA ALA A 138 0.05 -0.38 5.67
C ALA A 138 -1.21 -0.25 4.78
N PHE A 139 -1.07 -0.36 3.46
CA PHE A 139 -2.23 -0.35 2.56
C PHE A 139 -3.00 -1.67 2.64
N LYS A 140 -2.31 -2.80 2.78
CA LYS A 140 -2.97 -4.10 3.02
C LYS A 140 -3.79 -4.08 4.31
N LEU A 141 -3.26 -3.47 5.37
CA LEU A 141 -3.98 -3.25 6.62
C LEU A 141 -5.22 -2.38 6.40
N LEU A 142 -5.11 -1.29 5.64
CA LEU A 142 -6.26 -0.46 5.28
C LEU A 142 -7.34 -1.27 4.55
N TYR A 143 -6.95 -2.00 3.50
CA TYR A 143 -7.86 -2.82 2.71
C TYR A 143 -8.56 -3.87 3.58
N LEU A 144 -7.82 -4.53 4.48
CA LEU A 144 -8.37 -5.47 5.44
C LEU A 144 -9.37 -4.81 6.40
N ILE A 145 -9.12 -3.58 6.87
CA ILE A 145 -10.06 -2.87 7.74
C ILE A 145 -11.37 -2.55 7.01
N LEU A 146 -11.29 -2.09 5.77
CA LEU A 146 -12.46 -1.61 5.02
C LEU A 146 -13.29 -2.76 4.44
N LEU A 147 -12.64 -3.77 3.84
CA LEU A 147 -13.29 -4.84 3.07
C LEU A 147 -13.04 -6.24 3.63
N GLY A 148 -12.28 -6.38 4.71
CA GLY A 148 -11.94 -7.68 5.28
C GLY A 148 -13.11 -8.34 6.01
N ASP A 149 -13.22 -9.65 5.81
CA ASP A 149 -14.08 -10.52 6.60
C ASP A 149 -13.32 -10.97 7.86
N PHE A 150 -13.96 -10.80 9.03
CA PHE A 150 -13.39 -11.18 10.32
C PHE A 150 -14.18 -12.33 10.93
N THR A 151 -13.49 -13.43 11.23
CA THR A 151 -14.13 -14.61 11.84
C THR A 151 -14.53 -14.34 13.30
N ASP A 152 -13.72 -13.59 14.04
CA ASP A 152 -13.99 -13.17 15.41
C ASP A 152 -13.71 -11.67 15.52
N GLU A 153 -14.73 -10.87 15.23
CA GLU A 153 -14.62 -9.42 15.13
C GLU A 153 -14.07 -8.77 16.40
N ALA A 154 -14.41 -9.28 17.60
CA ALA A 154 -13.92 -8.73 18.85
C ALA A 154 -12.42 -8.99 19.05
N LYS A 155 -11.99 -10.23 18.83
CA LYS A 155 -10.57 -10.63 18.95
C LYS A 155 -9.72 -9.97 17.87
N ASP A 156 -10.22 -9.95 16.64
CA ASP A 156 -9.49 -9.41 15.51
C ASP A 156 -9.43 -7.89 15.55
N SER A 157 -10.51 -7.20 15.96
CA SER A 157 -10.49 -5.75 16.24
C SER A 157 -9.39 -5.38 17.23
N THR A 158 -9.17 -6.17 18.29
CA THR A 158 -8.09 -5.92 19.25
C THR A 158 -6.69 -6.05 18.61
N LYS A 159 -6.49 -7.02 17.72
CA LYS A 159 -5.21 -7.15 16.98
C LYS A 159 -5.00 -5.98 16.03
N ILE A 160 -6.03 -5.62 15.28
CA ILE A 160 -6.01 -4.49 14.36
C ILE A 160 -5.75 -3.19 15.11
N PHE A 161 -6.39 -2.98 16.27
CA PHE A 161 -6.11 -1.82 17.13
C PHE A 161 -4.63 -1.70 17.45
N ASN A 162 -3.98 -2.80 17.86
CA ASN A 162 -2.55 -2.78 18.17
C ASN A 162 -1.70 -2.49 16.93
N ALA A 163 -2.11 -2.95 15.75
CA ALA A 163 -1.46 -2.66 14.48
C ALA A 163 -1.59 -1.17 14.11
N VAL A 164 -2.79 -0.61 14.23
CA VAL A 164 -3.07 0.82 14.01
C VAL A 164 -2.29 1.67 15.00
N LEU A 165 -2.28 1.30 16.29
CA LEU A 165 -1.52 2.00 17.33
C LEU A 165 -0.01 2.00 17.04
N TYR A 166 0.53 0.87 16.58
CA TYR A 166 1.92 0.80 16.10
C TYR A 166 2.13 1.75 14.92
N LEU A 167 1.30 1.68 13.89
CA LEU A 167 1.41 2.53 12.71
C LEU A 167 1.40 4.02 13.06
N VAL A 168 0.43 4.49 13.86
CA VAL A 168 0.30 5.92 14.20
C VAL A 168 1.45 6.46 15.07
N SER A 169 2.10 5.59 15.86
CA SER A 169 3.21 5.96 16.74
C SER A 169 4.57 5.99 16.02
N HIS A 170 4.69 5.41 14.83
CA HIS A 170 5.96 5.27 14.10
C HIS A 170 6.08 6.26 12.93
N ALA A 171 6.08 7.56 13.24
CA ALA A 171 6.12 8.64 12.24
C ALA A 171 7.38 8.64 11.32
N ALA A 172 8.48 8.01 11.76
CA ALA A 172 9.67 7.84 10.93
C ALA A 172 9.46 6.83 9.78
N THR A 173 8.57 5.85 9.97
CA THR A 173 8.26 4.83 8.96
C THR A 173 7.00 5.19 8.19
N PHE A 174 5.93 5.55 8.91
CA PHE A 174 4.63 5.84 8.35
C PHE A 174 4.32 7.33 8.40
N LYS A 175 4.05 7.86 7.23
CA LYS A 175 3.80 9.28 7.08
C LYS A 175 2.41 9.69 7.54
N TRP A 176 2.23 10.98 7.81
CA TRP A 176 0.99 11.52 8.34
C TRP A 176 -0.24 11.11 7.53
N ARG A 177 -0.16 11.13 6.20
CA ARG A 177 -1.30 10.79 5.35
C ARG A 177 -1.72 9.33 5.55
N THR A 178 -0.76 8.40 5.51
CA THR A 178 -1.00 6.98 5.82
C THR A 178 -1.55 6.79 7.23
N ARG A 179 -0.93 7.44 8.23
CA ARG A 179 -1.35 7.36 9.64
C ARG A 179 -2.79 7.81 9.84
N SER A 180 -3.16 8.93 9.21
CA SER A 180 -4.48 9.54 9.36
C SER A 180 -5.57 8.70 8.72
N VAL A 181 -5.35 8.23 7.49
CA VAL A 181 -6.33 7.40 6.76
C VAL A 181 -6.55 6.06 7.45
N VAL A 182 -5.49 5.35 7.83
CA VAL A 182 -5.62 4.04 8.48
C VAL A 182 -6.29 4.16 9.85
N ARG A 183 -5.98 5.23 10.60
CA ARG A 183 -6.67 5.54 11.85
C ARG A 183 -8.16 5.80 11.62
N ALA A 184 -8.50 6.65 10.65
CA ALA A 184 -9.89 6.98 10.34
C ALA A 184 -10.68 5.73 9.92
N ALA A 185 -10.11 4.86 9.10
CA ALA A 185 -10.70 3.59 8.71
C ALA A 185 -11.01 2.69 9.92
N TYR A 186 -10.08 2.61 10.86
CA TYR A 186 -10.28 1.83 12.09
C TYR A 186 -11.41 2.40 12.96
N GLU A 187 -11.43 3.73 13.14
CA GLU A 187 -12.45 4.42 13.92
C GLU A 187 -13.84 4.36 13.27
N GLU A 188 -13.91 4.26 11.94
CA GLU A 188 -15.16 4.05 11.20
C GLU A 188 -15.66 2.61 11.31
N ARG A 189 -14.78 1.61 11.15
CA ARG A 189 -15.16 0.19 11.11
C ARG A 189 -15.51 -0.37 12.48
N PHE A 190 -14.78 0.00 13.52
CA PHE A 190 -14.87 -0.65 14.83
C PHE A 190 -15.37 0.29 15.92
N VAL A 191 -16.07 -0.27 16.91
CA VAL A 191 -16.47 0.48 18.11
C VAL A 191 -15.22 0.76 18.96
N VAL A 192 -14.78 2.02 18.97
CA VAL A 192 -13.58 2.43 19.70
C VAL A 192 -13.92 2.84 21.13
N SER A 193 -13.32 2.17 22.11
CA SER A 193 -13.45 2.58 23.52
C SER A 193 -12.78 3.92 23.80
N THR A 194 -13.21 4.61 24.86
CA THR A 194 -12.59 5.88 25.31
C THR A 194 -11.08 5.74 25.56
N LYS A 195 -10.65 4.58 26.11
CA LYS A 195 -9.22 4.28 26.34
C LYS A 195 -8.45 4.12 25.04
N GLN A 196 -9.00 3.40 24.06
CA GLN A 196 -8.37 3.23 22.75
C GLN A 196 -8.28 4.58 22.02
N LYS A 197 -9.35 5.37 22.03
CA LYS A 197 -9.39 6.70 21.42
C LYS A 197 -8.31 7.62 22.02
N ALA A 198 -8.23 7.69 23.35
CA ALA A 198 -7.20 8.47 24.03
C ALA A 198 -5.76 8.02 23.70
N ALA A 199 -5.55 6.72 23.49
CA ALA A 199 -4.25 6.20 23.08
C ALA A 199 -3.88 6.59 21.65
N LEU A 200 -4.85 6.65 20.73
CA LEU A 200 -4.64 7.13 19.36
C LEU A 200 -4.44 8.65 19.30
N ASP A 201 -5.24 9.42 20.05
CA ASP A 201 -5.15 10.88 20.13
C ASP A 201 -3.77 11.39 20.57
N LYS A 202 -3.06 10.61 21.39
CA LYS A 202 -1.69 10.94 21.84
C LYS A 202 -0.72 11.18 20.67
N TRP A 203 -0.94 10.55 19.54
CA TRP A 203 -0.04 10.58 18.38
C TRP A 203 -0.49 11.53 17.27
N GLU A 204 -1.64 12.17 17.45
CA GLU A 204 -2.17 13.16 16.51
C GLU A 204 -1.32 14.44 16.56
N LYS A 205 -0.77 14.84 15.41
CA LYS A 205 -0.12 16.14 15.27
C LYS A 205 -1.21 17.18 14.98
N LYS A 206 -1.34 18.19 15.84
CA LYS A 206 -2.32 19.29 15.67
C LYS A 206 -1.73 20.56 15.07
N ASP A 207 -0.41 20.60 14.83
CA ASP A 207 0.29 21.77 14.32
C ASP A 207 0.19 21.84 12.78
N PRO A 208 -0.54 22.81 12.19
CA PRO A 208 -0.77 22.87 10.75
C PRO A 208 0.51 23.08 9.94
N ALA A 209 1.50 23.79 10.49
CA ALA A 209 2.75 24.05 9.78
C ALA A 209 3.59 22.77 9.67
N LYS A 210 3.62 21.97 10.73
CA LYS A 210 4.29 20.65 10.72
C LYS A 210 3.58 19.66 9.81
N LEU A 211 2.25 19.71 9.77
CA LEU A 211 1.45 18.89 8.86
C LEU A 211 1.70 19.23 7.39
N ALA A 212 1.75 20.52 7.05
CA ALA A 212 2.04 20.96 5.68
C ALA A 212 3.43 20.51 5.19
N VAL A 213 4.44 20.55 6.06
CA VAL A 213 5.80 20.07 5.75
C VAL A 213 5.82 18.55 5.55
N GLU A 214 5.13 17.79 6.42
CA GLU A 214 5.04 16.33 6.31
C GLU A 214 4.26 15.92 5.05
N ASP A 215 3.13 16.57 4.75
CA ASP A 215 2.31 16.30 3.57
C ASP A 215 3.05 16.61 2.26
N ALA A 216 3.85 17.69 2.21
CA ALA A 216 4.71 17.97 1.07
C ALA A 216 5.77 16.87 0.85
N GLY A 217 6.30 16.31 1.94
CA GLY A 217 7.23 15.18 1.91
C GLY A 217 6.56 13.86 1.48
N ASP A 218 5.25 13.72 1.66
CA ASP A 218 4.51 12.51 1.30
C ASP A 218 4.31 12.34 -0.21
N VAL A 219 4.40 13.43 -0.96
CA VAL A 219 4.20 13.44 -2.42
C VAL A 219 5.49 13.12 -3.18
N THR A 220 6.66 13.18 -2.53
CA THR A 220 7.93 12.95 -3.21
C THR A 220 8.16 11.47 -3.52
N THR A 221 8.71 11.19 -4.71
CA THR A 221 8.92 9.83 -5.22
C THR A 221 10.25 9.20 -4.77
N GLU A 222 11.11 9.98 -4.12
CA GLU A 222 12.44 9.52 -3.72
C GLU A 222 12.34 8.50 -2.57
N GLU A 223 13.18 7.46 -2.63
CA GLU A 223 13.43 6.65 -1.44
C GLU A 223 14.11 7.55 -0.43
N GLU A 224 13.38 7.94 0.61
CA GLU A 224 13.92 8.77 1.67
C GLU A 224 15.15 8.09 2.27
N GLU A 225 16.33 8.65 2.00
CA GLU A 225 17.56 8.20 2.63
C GLU A 225 17.38 8.24 4.16
N PRO A 226 17.96 7.28 4.89
CA PRO A 226 17.93 7.33 6.34
C PRO A 226 18.65 8.60 6.78
N TYR A 227 17.89 9.62 7.17
CA TYR A 227 18.43 10.74 7.92
C TYR A 227 19.10 10.16 9.17
N TYR A 228 20.44 10.13 9.16
CA TYR A 228 21.25 9.91 10.34
C TYR A 228 20.88 11.03 11.31
N PHE A 229 20.09 10.71 12.32
CA PHE A 229 19.95 11.59 13.46
C PHE A 229 21.27 11.46 14.21
N ASP A 230 22.17 12.42 14.00
CA ASP A 230 23.41 12.51 14.76
C ASP A 230 23.00 12.71 16.22
N SER A 231 23.04 11.65 17.01
CA SER A 231 22.73 11.70 18.42
C SER A 231 23.93 12.29 19.13
N ASP A 232 24.04 13.62 19.13
CA ASP A 232 24.87 14.34 20.09
C ASP A 232 24.24 14.17 21.48
N TYR A 233 24.53 13.03 22.11
CA TYR A 233 24.45 12.91 23.56
C TYR A 233 25.64 13.69 24.14
N SER A 234 25.44 14.98 24.39
CA SER A 234 26.22 15.68 25.41
C SER A 234 25.60 15.38 26.77
N ILE A 235 26.22 14.46 27.53
CA ILE A 235 26.16 14.41 29.00
C ILE A 235 27.51 14.92 29.51
#